data_AF-A0A951YGX4-F1
#
_entry.id   AF-A0A951YGX4-F1
#
_cell.length_a   1.000
_cell.length_b   1.000
_cell.length_c   1.000
_cell.angle_alpha   90.00
_cell.angle_beta   90.00
_cell.angle_gamma   90.00
#
_symmetry.space_group_name_H-M   'P 1'
#
loop_
_entity.id
_entity.type
_entity.pdbx_description
1 polymer ?
#
loop_
_entity_poly.entity_id
_entity_poly.type
_entity_poly.pdbx_seq_one_letter_code
_entity_poly.pdbx_strand_id
1 'polypeptide(L)'
;MLQPDHYTTGEIAALTAQGVSSLAYLSVGEDTGPMAPWQLAGKNPVWGGSYVDVAHPGWHEHLRRQAEAALAAGFTGLLLDTLETPPILGGHRRAALAVVRELRAVVAGGYMLANRGHALLADLAPLVDGFLFEAFSTTWEDGYRALRGRELLDNAARLPGLRATGRELFVLDYANRPELADFAVSRGANLEVPVQVTNRDVTGLPG
;
A
#
# COMPACT_ATOMS: atom_id res chain seq x y z
N MET A 1 7.87 -5.46 1.93
CA MET A 1 6.47 -5.93 1.79
C MET A 1 6.46 -7.08 0.80
N LEU A 2 5.66 -8.13 1.03
CA LEU A 2 5.65 -9.34 0.20
C LEU A 2 4.21 -9.79 -0.07
N GLN A 3 3.96 -10.33 -1.26
CA GLN A 3 2.71 -11.02 -1.59
C GLN A 3 2.69 -12.39 -0.87
N PRO A 4 1.77 -12.65 0.08
CA PRO A 4 1.84 -13.84 0.92
C PRO A 4 1.89 -15.16 0.15
N ASP A 5 1.08 -15.29 -0.90
CA ASP A 5 0.96 -16.53 -1.69
C ASP A 5 2.22 -16.88 -2.50
N HIS A 6 3.24 -16.01 -2.52
CA HIS A 6 4.51 -16.24 -3.20
C HIS A 6 5.62 -16.73 -2.27
N TYR A 7 5.37 -16.86 -0.96
CA TYR A 7 6.38 -17.23 0.03
C TYR A 7 5.90 -18.34 0.96
N THR A 8 6.78 -19.27 1.26
CA THR A 8 6.57 -20.31 2.26
C THR A 8 6.83 -19.78 3.67
N THR A 9 6.24 -20.41 4.68
CA THR A 9 6.52 -20.11 6.10
C THR A 9 8.01 -20.23 6.43
N GLY A 10 8.74 -21.15 5.78
CA GLY A 10 10.19 -21.31 5.96
C GLY A 10 10.99 -20.10 5.46
N GLU A 11 10.59 -19.51 4.33
CA GLU A 11 11.24 -18.31 3.78
C GLU A 11 10.95 -17.07 4.65
N ILE A 12 9.72 -16.93 5.16
CA ILE A 12 9.36 -15.85 6.08
C ILE A 12 10.12 -15.98 7.42
N ALA A 13 10.25 -17.21 7.94
CA ALA A 13 11.04 -17.48 9.13
C ALA A 13 12.53 -17.17 8.93
N ALA A 14 13.08 -17.47 7.75
CA ALA A 14 14.47 -17.15 7.41
C ALA A 14 14.73 -15.63 7.39
N LEU A 15 13.81 -14.84 6.83
CA LEU A 15 13.88 -13.37 6.87
C LEU A 15 13.81 -12.86 8.31
N THR A 16 12.87 -13.39 9.09
CA THR A 16 12.69 -13.01 10.50
C THR A 16 13.95 -13.31 11.32
N ALA A 17 14.60 -14.45 11.10
CA ALA A 17 15.85 -14.83 11.75
C ALA A 17 17.03 -13.89 11.41
N GLN A 18 16.94 -13.17 10.28
CA GLN A 18 17.89 -12.13 9.88
C GLN A 18 17.53 -10.74 10.44
N GLY A 19 16.50 -10.65 11.28
CA GLY A 19 16.02 -9.39 11.86
C GLY A 19 15.15 -8.56 10.92
N VAL A 20 14.70 -9.13 9.79
CA VAL A 20 13.83 -8.45 8.83
C VAL A 20 12.36 -8.56 9.28
N SER A 21 11.66 -7.42 9.33
CA SER A 21 10.22 -7.37 9.53
C SER A 21 9.48 -7.49 8.21
N SER A 22 8.80 -8.61 7.99
CA SER A 22 8.02 -8.87 6.78
C SER A 22 6.56 -8.46 6.97
N LEU A 23 6.04 -7.64 6.05
CA LEU A 23 4.63 -7.25 5.99
C LEU A 23 3.93 -7.96 4.84
N ALA A 24 2.74 -8.52 5.12
CA ALA A 24 1.89 -9.18 4.13
C ALA A 24 1.05 -8.16 3.38
N TYR A 25 1.09 -8.21 2.05
CA TYR A 25 0.24 -7.40 1.18
C TYR A 25 -1.23 -7.84 1.25
N LEU A 26 -2.13 -6.90 1.55
CA LEU A 26 -3.59 -7.06 1.45
C LEU A 26 -4.19 -5.88 0.67
N SER A 27 -4.90 -6.19 -0.42
CA SER A 27 -5.71 -5.21 -1.15
C SER A 27 -7.08 -5.04 -0.48
N VAL A 28 -7.41 -3.85 0.00
CA VAL A 28 -8.64 -3.59 0.78
C VAL A 28 -9.84 -3.24 -0.10
N GLY A 29 -9.61 -2.53 -1.20
CA GLY A 29 -10.64 -2.03 -2.12
C GLY A 29 -10.78 -2.81 -3.42
N GLU A 30 -9.91 -3.79 -3.67
CA GLU A 30 -9.92 -4.62 -4.88
C GLU A 30 -9.71 -6.10 -4.56
N ASP A 31 -10.34 -6.95 -5.36
CA ASP A 31 -10.23 -8.40 -5.29
C ASP A 31 -9.81 -8.98 -6.65
N THR A 32 -8.74 -9.76 -6.65
CA THR A 32 -8.21 -10.48 -7.83
C THR A 32 -8.57 -11.97 -7.84
N GLY A 33 -9.30 -12.42 -6.83
CA GLY A 33 -9.78 -13.80 -6.68
C GLY A 33 -10.92 -14.17 -7.64
N PRO A 34 -11.42 -15.42 -7.53
CA PRO A 34 -12.56 -15.89 -8.31
C PRO A 34 -13.81 -15.07 -8.03
N MET A 35 -14.81 -15.18 -8.91
CA MET A 35 -16.08 -14.44 -8.78
C MET A 35 -16.70 -14.63 -7.39
N ALA A 36 -17.00 -13.51 -6.72
CA ALA A 36 -17.54 -13.52 -5.37
C ALA A 36 -18.65 -12.47 -5.19
N PRO A 37 -19.57 -12.65 -4.21
CA PRO A 37 -20.73 -11.76 -4.02
C PRO A 37 -20.41 -10.30 -3.70
N TRP A 38 -19.21 -10.02 -3.17
CA TRP A 38 -18.76 -8.66 -2.86
C TRP A 38 -18.13 -7.95 -4.06
N GLN A 39 -17.81 -8.66 -5.15
CA GLN A 39 -17.21 -8.04 -6.32
C GLN A 39 -18.25 -7.21 -7.09
N LEU A 40 -17.88 -5.98 -7.40
CA LEU A 40 -18.67 -5.05 -8.20
C LEU A 40 -18.36 -5.25 -9.69
N ALA A 41 -19.25 -4.75 -10.55
CA ALA A 41 -19.06 -4.82 -11.99
C ALA A 41 -17.85 -4.00 -12.49
N GLY A 42 -17.49 -2.93 -11.78
CA GLY A 42 -16.34 -2.10 -12.11
C GLY A 42 -15.02 -2.77 -11.75
N LYS A 43 -13.99 -2.54 -12.58
CA LYS A 43 -12.65 -3.07 -12.36
C LYS A 43 -11.61 -1.96 -12.44
N ASN A 44 -10.47 -2.18 -11.80
CA ASN A 44 -9.28 -1.37 -12.00
C ASN A 44 -8.78 -1.57 -13.45
N PRO A 45 -8.71 -0.52 -14.28
CA PRO A 45 -8.31 -0.65 -15.68
C PRO A 45 -6.81 -0.92 -15.85
N VAL A 46 -6.00 -0.64 -14.83
CA VAL A 46 -4.54 -0.80 -14.86
C VAL A 46 -4.13 -2.19 -14.38
N TRP A 47 -4.72 -2.66 -13.27
CA TRP A 47 -4.34 -3.90 -12.61
C TRP A 47 -5.33 -5.06 -12.80
N GLY A 48 -6.55 -4.76 -13.27
CA GLY A 48 -7.56 -5.78 -13.58
C GLY A 48 -8.34 -6.33 -12.38
N GLY A 49 -8.03 -5.90 -11.15
CA GLY A 49 -8.76 -6.26 -9.94
C GLY A 49 -10.22 -5.79 -9.98
N SER A 50 -11.14 -6.60 -9.48
CA SER A 50 -12.54 -6.21 -9.33
C SER A 50 -12.66 -5.26 -8.15
N TYR A 51 -13.32 -4.12 -8.32
CA TYR A 51 -13.68 -3.30 -7.16
C TYR A 51 -14.64 -4.08 -6.26
N VAL A 52 -14.61 -3.80 -4.96
CA VAL A 52 -15.44 -4.52 -3.98
C VAL A 52 -16.43 -3.60 -3.30
N ASP A 53 -17.58 -4.15 -2.91
CA ASP A 53 -18.39 -3.56 -1.86
C ASP A 53 -17.67 -3.75 -0.53
N VAL A 54 -16.92 -2.73 -0.13
CA VAL A 54 -16.12 -2.75 1.10
C VAL A 54 -16.97 -2.88 2.37
N ALA A 55 -18.29 -2.67 2.31
CA ALA A 55 -19.20 -2.87 3.43
C ALA A 55 -19.76 -4.31 3.50
N HIS A 56 -19.49 -5.14 2.49
CA HIS A 56 -20.04 -6.49 2.42
C HIS A 56 -19.41 -7.37 3.52
N PRO A 57 -20.21 -8.02 4.39
CA PRO A 57 -19.67 -8.80 5.51
C PRO A 57 -18.80 -9.98 5.06
N GLY A 58 -19.10 -10.58 3.91
CA GLY A 58 -18.26 -11.61 3.30
C GLY A 58 -16.87 -11.09 2.90
N TRP A 59 -16.73 -9.81 2.57
CA TRP A 59 -15.44 -9.20 2.23
C TRP A 59 -14.61 -8.92 3.49
N HIS A 60 -15.22 -8.38 4.54
CA HIS A 60 -14.60 -8.24 5.86
C HIS A 60 -14.01 -9.58 6.34
N GLU A 61 -14.85 -10.62 6.30
CA GLU A 61 -14.47 -11.96 6.70
C GLU A 61 -13.38 -12.58 5.80
N HIS A 62 -13.39 -12.26 4.50
CA HIS A 62 -12.33 -12.67 3.57
C HIS A 62 -10.98 -12.05 3.95
N LEU A 63 -10.92 -10.72 4.14
CA LEU A 63 -9.71 -10.00 4.53
C LEU A 63 -9.20 -10.42 5.92
N ARG A 64 -10.12 -10.62 6.88
CA ARG A 64 -9.78 -11.12 8.22
C ARG A 64 -9.03 -12.45 8.14
N ARG A 65 -9.54 -13.40 7.37
CA ARG A 65 -8.87 -14.71 7.19
C ARG A 65 -7.52 -14.60 6.49
N GLN A 66 -7.39 -13.74 5.49
CA GLN A 66 -6.10 -13.48 4.84
C GLN A 66 -5.07 -12.92 5.82
N ALA A 67 -5.48 -11.95 6.65
CA ALA A 67 -4.62 -11.39 7.69
C ALA A 67 -4.22 -12.45 8.73
N GLU A 68 -5.17 -13.23 9.24
CA GLU A 68 -4.90 -14.31 10.21
C GLU A 68 -3.94 -15.36 9.64
N ALA A 69 -4.16 -15.79 8.39
CA ALA A 69 -3.29 -16.74 7.72
C ALA A 69 -1.86 -16.19 7.53
N ALA A 70 -1.73 -14.92 7.14
CA ALA A 70 -0.43 -14.27 6.99
C ALA A 70 0.32 -14.17 8.32
N LEU A 71 -0.35 -13.73 9.39
CA LEU A 71 0.26 -13.65 10.71
C LEU A 71 0.67 -15.04 11.24
N ALA A 72 -0.17 -16.06 11.02
CA ALA A 72 0.16 -17.45 11.35
C ALA A 72 1.36 -17.99 10.54
N ALA A 73 1.59 -17.48 9.33
CA ALA A 73 2.75 -17.80 8.51
C ALA A 73 4.03 -17.05 8.95
N GLY A 74 3.98 -16.22 9.99
CA GLY A 74 5.13 -15.54 10.57
C GLY A 74 5.35 -14.11 10.05
N PHE A 75 4.41 -13.56 9.28
CA PHE A 75 4.45 -12.14 8.96
C PHE A 75 4.27 -11.30 10.23
N THR A 76 5.03 -10.21 10.32
CA THR A 76 5.07 -9.32 11.50
C THR A 76 4.03 -8.19 11.43
N GLY A 77 3.25 -8.15 10.35
CA GLY A 77 2.34 -7.06 10.07
C GLY A 77 1.73 -7.10 8.67
N LEU A 78 0.97 -6.06 8.33
CA LEU A 78 0.26 -5.94 7.06
C LEU A 78 0.65 -4.65 6.32
N LEU A 79 0.67 -4.72 4.99
CA LEU A 79 0.58 -3.57 4.10
C LEU A 79 -0.83 -3.55 3.51
N LEU A 80 -1.56 -2.47 3.76
CA LEU A 80 -2.92 -2.26 3.26
C LEU A 80 -2.87 -1.43 1.97
N ASP A 81 -3.31 -2.01 0.87
CA ASP A 81 -3.34 -1.36 -0.43
C ASP A 81 -4.78 -1.07 -0.90
N THR A 82 -4.91 -0.35 -2.01
CA THR A 82 -6.17 -0.02 -2.71
C THR A 82 -7.20 0.71 -1.83
N LEU A 83 -6.71 1.56 -0.92
CA LEU A 83 -7.52 2.37 0.00
C LEU A 83 -8.19 3.60 -0.67
N GLU A 84 -7.94 3.83 -1.97
CA GLU A 84 -8.43 4.99 -2.73
C GLU A 84 -9.20 4.58 -3.99
N THR A 85 -9.88 3.43 -3.98
CA THR A 85 -10.70 2.97 -5.11
C THR A 85 -11.97 3.83 -5.31
N PRO A 86 -12.56 3.85 -6.52
CA PRO A 86 -13.76 4.64 -6.79
C PRO A 86 -14.92 4.42 -5.81
N PRO A 87 -15.27 3.18 -5.38
CA PRO A 87 -16.31 3.00 -4.35
C PRO A 87 -15.96 3.68 -3.02
N ILE A 88 -14.71 3.55 -2.56
CA ILE A 88 -14.27 4.16 -1.30
C ILE A 88 -14.35 5.68 -1.40
N LEU A 89 -13.83 6.26 -2.48
CA LEU A 89 -13.85 7.70 -2.71
C LEU A 89 -15.27 8.25 -2.96
N GLY A 90 -16.17 7.42 -3.51
CA GLY A 90 -17.55 7.75 -3.85
C GLY A 90 -18.57 7.69 -2.71
N GLY A 91 -18.14 7.37 -1.48
CA GLY A 91 -19.01 7.42 -0.30
C GLY A 91 -18.80 6.31 0.72
N HIS A 92 -18.03 5.27 0.39
CA HIS A 92 -17.83 4.12 1.28
C HIS A 92 -16.64 4.25 2.25
N ARG A 93 -16.12 5.48 2.46
CA ARG A 93 -15.00 5.77 3.37
C ARG A 93 -15.17 5.17 4.77
N ARG A 94 -16.37 5.31 5.35
CA ARG A 94 -16.67 4.80 6.70
C ARG A 94 -16.58 3.27 6.76
N ALA A 95 -17.03 2.58 5.70
CA ALA A 95 -16.97 1.13 5.62
C ALA A 95 -15.52 0.66 5.44
N ALA A 96 -14.73 1.32 4.58
CA ALA A 96 -13.30 1.06 4.47
C ALA A 96 -12.57 1.21 5.82
N LEU A 97 -12.85 2.28 6.56
CA LEU A 97 -12.28 2.47 7.90
C LEU A 97 -12.78 1.43 8.92
N ALA A 98 -13.97 0.84 8.75
CA ALA A 98 -14.44 -0.25 9.61
C ALA A 98 -13.61 -1.51 9.38
N VAL A 99 -13.37 -1.89 8.12
CA VAL A 99 -12.46 -2.99 7.75
C VAL A 99 -11.07 -2.77 8.33
N VAL A 100 -10.51 -1.56 8.17
CA VAL A 100 -9.16 -1.26 8.69
C VAL A 100 -9.09 -1.40 10.21
N ARG A 101 -10.15 -1.02 10.95
CA ARG A 101 -10.22 -1.22 12.41
C ARG A 101 -10.25 -2.70 12.79
N GLU A 102 -10.98 -3.52 12.04
CA GLU A 102 -11.01 -4.97 12.25
C GLU A 102 -9.64 -5.58 11.99
N LEU A 103 -8.98 -5.21 10.89
CA LEU A 103 -7.61 -5.65 10.60
C LEU A 103 -6.63 -5.21 11.68
N ARG A 104 -6.72 -3.97 12.19
CA ARG A 104 -5.88 -3.51 13.30
C ARG A 104 -6.04 -4.39 14.54
N ALA A 105 -7.26 -4.83 14.85
CA ALA A 105 -7.52 -5.74 15.96
C ALA A 105 -6.88 -7.12 15.72
N VAL A 106 -6.94 -7.65 14.50
CA VAL A 106 -6.29 -8.92 14.11
C VAL A 106 -4.77 -8.85 14.25
N VAL A 107 -4.14 -7.76 13.80
CA VAL A 107 -2.68 -7.60 13.84
C VAL A 107 -2.16 -7.43 15.27
N ALA A 108 -3.01 -7.05 16.23
CA ALA A 108 -2.76 -7.15 17.68
C ALA A 108 -1.37 -6.66 18.17
N GLY A 109 -0.93 -5.47 17.72
CA GLY A 109 0.37 -4.88 18.07
C GLY A 109 1.48 -5.07 17.03
N GLY A 110 1.29 -5.93 16.01
CA GLY A 110 2.16 -5.96 14.84
C GLY A 110 2.06 -4.70 13.98
N TYR A 111 2.95 -4.55 13.00
CA TYR A 111 3.05 -3.32 12.21
C TYR A 111 1.96 -3.25 11.12
N MET A 112 1.37 -2.07 10.90
CA MET A 112 0.39 -1.86 9.83
C MET A 112 0.76 -0.64 8.99
N LEU A 113 1.03 -0.85 7.71
CA LEU A 113 1.45 0.18 6.76
C LEU A 113 0.33 0.43 5.75
N ALA A 114 -0.14 1.67 5.61
CA ALA A 114 -1.10 2.01 4.56
C ALA A 114 -0.37 2.47 3.29
N ASN A 115 -0.64 1.84 2.15
CA ASN A 115 -0.27 2.39 0.86
C ASN A 115 -1.24 3.51 0.47
N ARG A 116 -0.70 4.73 0.35
CA ARG A 116 -1.46 5.97 0.13
C ARG A 116 -2.54 6.18 1.21
N GLY A 117 -3.82 6.26 0.82
CA GLY A 117 -4.93 6.52 1.73
C GLY A 117 -5.07 7.98 2.15
N HIS A 118 -4.58 8.93 1.33
CA HIS A 118 -4.57 10.35 1.66
C HIS A 118 -5.97 10.92 1.89
N ALA A 119 -6.97 10.45 1.14
CA ALA A 119 -8.37 10.86 1.32
C ALA A 119 -8.98 10.44 2.67
N LEU A 120 -8.33 9.49 3.37
CA LEU A 120 -8.72 8.94 4.67
C LEU A 120 -7.77 9.35 5.79
N LEU A 121 -6.77 10.19 5.52
CA LEU A 121 -5.58 10.38 6.35
C LEU A 121 -5.88 10.59 7.84
N ALA A 122 -6.79 11.51 8.16
CA ALA A 122 -7.12 11.86 9.54
C ALA A 122 -7.69 10.68 10.34
N ASP A 123 -8.54 9.87 9.71
CA ASP A 123 -9.19 8.72 10.35
C ASP A 123 -8.34 7.44 10.27
N LEU A 124 -7.45 7.37 9.28
CA LEU A 124 -6.56 6.23 9.04
C LEU A 124 -5.31 6.27 9.93
N ALA A 125 -4.74 7.46 10.15
CA ALA A 125 -3.56 7.67 11.00
C ALA A 125 -3.62 7.04 12.41
N PRO A 126 -4.75 7.05 13.16
CA PRO A 126 -4.81 6.36 14.44
C PRO A 126 -4.80 4.82 14.32
N LEU A 127 -5.02 4.27 13.14
CA LEU A 127 -5.14 2.83 12.91
C LEU A 127 -3.85 2.21 12.39
N VAL A 128 -2.97 2.98 11.75
CA VAL A 128 -1.73 2.49 11.12
C VAL A 128 -0.49 3.02 11.82
N ASP A 129 0.62 2.31 11.63
CA ASP A 129 1.94 2.67 12.18
C ASP A 129 2.72 3.55 11.20
N GLY A 130 2.44 3.43 9.90
CA GLY A 130 3.05 4.24 8.86
C GLY A 130 2.22 4.38 7.60
N PHE A 131 2.72 5.22 6.70
CA PHE A 131 2.22 5.41 5.34
C PHE A 131 3.33 5.14 4.32
N LEU A 132 2.97 4.47 3.23
CA LEU A 132 3.74 4.38 2.01
C LEU A 132 3.19 5.39 1.01
N PHE A 133 4.00 6.36 0.60
CA PHE A 133 3.69 7.26 -0.51
C PHE A 133 4.31 6.68 -1.78
N GLU A 134 3.47 6.06 -2.57
CA GLU A 134 3.76 5.54 -3.89
C GLU A 134 2.81 6.24 -4.87
N ALA A 135 3.14 6.60 -6.11
CA ALA A 135 4.43 7.13 -6.52
C ALA A 135 4.55 8.63 -6.15
N PHE A 136 5.76 9.10 -5.88
CA PHE A 136 6.02 10.43 -5.34
C PHE A 136 6.66 11.40 -6.35
N SER A 137 7.63 10.95 -7.14
CA SER A 137 8.36 11.74 -8.14
C SER A 137 8.40 11.09 -9.52
N THR A 138 8.44 9.76 -9.61
CA THR A 138 8.50 9.03 -10.88
C THR A 138 7.56 7.85 -10.88
N THR A 139 6.91 7.63 -12.03
CA THR A 139 5.90 6.59 -12.20
C THR A 139 6.25 5.69 -13.37
N TRP A 140 5.70 4.47 -13.36
CA TRP A 140 5.67 3.57 -14.51
C TRP A 140 4.33 3.63 -15.25
N GLU A 141 3.28 4.21 -14.64
CA GLU A 141 1.97 4.40 -15.26
C GLU A 141 2.10 5.30 -16.50
N ASP A 142 1.52 4.86 -17.62
CA ASP A 142 1.67 5.47 -18.94
C ASP A 142 3.12 5.54 -19.45
N GLY A 143 3.96 4.60 -18.99
CA GLY A 143 5.37 4.49 -19.34
C GLY A 143 6.27 5.23 -18.35
N TYR A 144 7.44 4.64 -18.07
CA TYR A 144 8.40 5.19 -17.10
C TYR A 144 8.74 6.66 -17.36
N ARG A 145 8.35 7.53 -16.43
CA ARG A 145 8.52 8.98 -16.56
C ARG A 145 8.63 9.66 -15.19
N ALA A 146 9.24 10.84 -15.20
CA ALA A 146 9.05 11.79 -14.12
C ALA A 146 7.62 12.35 -14.13
N LEU A 147 7.04 12.51 -12.95
CA LEU A 147 5.84 13.32 -12.74
C LEU A 147 6.16 14.77 -13.11
N ARG A 148 5.15 15.56 -13.49
CA ARG A 148 5.35 16.90 -14.05
C ARG A 148 4.42 17.92 -13.43
N GLY A 149 4.90 19.16 -13.32
CA GLY A 149 4.12 20.33 -12.94
C GLY A 149 3.27 20.09 -11.68
N ARG A 150 1.95 20.05 -11.86
CA ARG A 150 0.98 19.91 -10.77
C ARG A 150 1.12 18.58 -10.01
N GLU A 151 1.48 17.48 -10.67
CA GLU A 151 1.66 16.16 -10.01
C GLU A 151 2.74 16.26 -8.90
N LEU A 152 3.90 16.84 -9.23
CA LEU A 152 4.99 17.04 -8.28
C LEU A 152 4.62 18.02 -7.16
N LEU A 153 3.90 19.09 -7.50
CA LEU A 153 3.48 20.10 -6.52
C LEU A 153 2.46 19.51 -5.53
N ASP A 154 1.47 18.77 -6.01
CA ASP A 154 0.46 18.12 -5.18
C ASP A 154 1.07 17.06 -4.26
N ASN A 155 2.02 16.28 -4.78
CA ASN A 155 2.71 15.30 -3.95
C ASN A 155 3.54 15.96 -2.85
N ALA A 156 4.27 17.04 -3.16
CA ALA A 156 5.01 17.79 -2.14
C ALA A 156 4.08 18.43 -1.09
N ALA A 157 2.93 18.96 -1.52
CA ALA A 157 1.96 19.60 -0.64
C ALA A 157 1.29 18.62 0.36
N ARG A 158 1.36 17.31 0.13
CA ARG A 158 0.85 16.28 1.05
C ARG A 158 1.82 15.96 2.19
N LEU A 159 3.12 16.22 2.03
CA LEU A 159 4.14 15.87 3.03
C LEU A 159 3.87 16.49 4.40
N PRO A 160 3.49 17.78 4.54
CA PRO A 160 3.20 18.36 5.85
C PRO A 160 2.06 17.63 6.57
N GLY A 161 0.99 17.27 5.84
CA GLY A 161 -0.14 16.53 6.40
C GLY A 161 0.25 15.13 6.88
N LEU A 162 1.03 14.40 6.08
CA LEU A 162 1.56 13.09 6.45
C LEU A 162 2.47 13.18 7.67
N ARG A 163 3.41 14.13 7.69
CA ARG A 163 4.32 14.35 8.84
C ARG A 163 3.56 14.73 10.11
N ALA A 164 2.51 15.54 10.00
CA ALA A 164 1.69 15.96 11.13
C ALA A 164 0.94 14.80 11.81
N THR A 165 0.79 13.64 11.15
CA THR A 165 0.22 12.44 11.78
C THR A 165 1.12 11.84 12.86
N GLY A 166 2.43 12.15 12.84
CA GLY A 166 3.42 11.51 13.71
C GLY A 166 3.71 10.04 13.38
N ARG A 167 3.19 9.53 12.25
CA ARG A 167 3.43 8.17 11.77
C ARG A 167 4.66 8.10 10.88
N GLU A 168 5.21 6.90 10.73
CA GLU A 168 6.34 6.67 9.83
C GLU A 168 5.91 6.95 8.38
N LEU A 169 6.84 7.48 7.58
CA LEU A 169 6.60 7.78 6.17
C LEU A 169 7.68 7.13 5.33
N PHE A 170 7.24 6.22 4.45
CA PHE A 170 8.06 5.62 3.42
C PHE A 170 7.66 6.20 2.08
N VAL A 171 8.60 6.33 1.16
CA VAL A 171 8.34 6.83 -0.19
C VAL A 171 8.93 5.87 -1.21
N LEU A 172 8.10 5.49 -2.18
CA LEU A 172 8.45 4.56 -3.25
C LEU A 172 8.22 5.23 -4.61
N ASP A 173 9.21 5.12 -5.47
CA ASP A 173 9.19 5.64 -6.83
C ASP A 173 9.63 4.56 -7.82
N TYR A 174 9.28 4.78 -9.09
CA TYR A 174 9.54 3.79 -10.14
C TYR A 174 10.47 4.31 -11.22
N ALA A 175 11.47 3.51 -11.59
CA ALA A 175 12.41 3.83 -12.66
C ALA A 175 12.86 2.56 -13.39
N ASN A 176 13.15 2.72 -14.68
CA ASN A 176 13.76 1.70 -15.53
C ASN A 176 15.13 2.12 -16.09
N ARG A 177 15.63 3.29 -15.67
CA ARG A 177 16.91 3.86 -16.07
C ARG A 177 17.46 4.76 -14.96
N PRO A 178 18.79 4.89 -14.84
CA PRO A 178 19.42 5.62 -13.74
C PRO A 178 18.95 7.07 -13.60
N GLU A 179 18.72 7.79 -14.71
CA GLU A 179 18.40 9.22 -14.62
C GLU A 179 17.04 9.48 -13.96
N LEU A 180 16.09 8.54 -14.08
CA LEU A 180 14.81 8.64 -13.37
C LEU A 180 14.98 8.35 -11.88
N ALA A 181 15.80 7.36 -11.53
CA ALA A 181 16.10 7.06 -10.14
C ALA A 181 16.83 8.23 -9.45
N ASP A 182 17.83 8.79 -10.12
CA ASP A 182 18.58 9.96 -9.63
C ASP A 182 17.66 11.17 -9.42
N PHE A 183 16.72 11.40 -10.33
CA PHE A 183 15.71 12.45 -10.18
C PHE A 183 14.83 12.23 -8.93
N ALA A 184 14.32 11.02 -8.72
CA ALA A 184 13.49 10.66 -7.57
C ALA A 184 14.26 10.86 -6.25
N VAL A 185 15.48 10.32 -6.16
CA VAL A 185 16.35 10.43 -4.97
C VAL A 185 16.72 11.89 -4.70
N SER A 186 17.12 12.64 -5.72
CA SER A 186 17.50 14.06 -5.57
C SER A 186 16.33 14.91 -5.09
N ARG A 187 15.12 14.67 -5.63
CA ARG A 187 13.91 15.36 -5.19
C ARG A 187 13.53 14.98 -3.76
N GLY A 188 13.64 13.70 -3.40
CA GLY A 188 13.46 13.24 -2.03
C GLY A 188 14.38 13.96 -1.05
N ALA A 189 15.68 14.02 -1.36
CA ALA A 189 16.68 14.71 -0.55
C ALA A 189 16.35 16.21 -0.37
N ASN A 190 15.96 16.90 -1.45
CA ASN A 190 15.56 18.31 -1.40
C ASN A 190 14.30 18.56 -0.55
N LEU A 191 13.46 17.54 -0.38
CA LEU A 191 12.25 17.59 0.44
C LEU A 191 12.42 16.91 1.81
N GLU A 192 13.64 16.49 2.14
CA GLU A 192 13.99 15.80 3.39
C GLU A 192 13.15 14.54 3.61
N VAL A 193 12.96 13.75 2.55
CA VAL A 193 12.27 12.46 2.60
C VAL A 193 13.06 11.42 1.79
N PRO A 194 13.56 10.35 2.42
CA PRO A 194 14.23 9.27 1.70
C PRO A 194 13.27 8.61 0.72
N VAL A 195 13.74 8.36 -0.50
CA VAL A 195 12.96 7.73 -1.56
C VAL A 195 13.62 6.40 -1.93
N GLN A 196 12.87 5.31 -1.82
CA GLN A 196 13.25 4.04 -2.41
C GLN A 196 12.78 4.01 -3.87
N VAL A 197 13.64 3.54 -4.77
CA VAL A 197 13.32 3.43 -6.19
C VAL A 197 13.41 1.98 -6.64
N THR A 198 12.44 1.53 -7.44
CA THR A 198 12.37 0.17 -7.97
C THR A 198 11.82 0.14 -9.41
N ASN A 199 11.87 -1.01 -10.08
CA ASN A 199 11.04 -1.28 -11.26
C ASN A 199 9.59 -1.64 -10.86
N ARG A 200 8.69 -1.71 -11.85
CA ARG A 200 7.26 -2.07 -11.68
C ARG A 200 7.07 -3.39 -10.95
N ASP A 201 7.94 -4.37 -11.20
CA ASP A 201 7.84 -5.72 -10.63
C ASP A 201 8.40 -5.80 -9.19
N VAL A 202 8.85 -4.67 -8.64
CA VAL A 202 9.39 -4.54 -7.28
C VAL A 202 10.63 -5.42 -7.05
N THR A 203 11.40 -5.67 -8.11
CA THR A 203 12.63 -6.50 -8.07
C THR A 203 13.92 -5.67 -8.02
N GLY A 204 13.81 -4.35 -7.92
CA GLY A 204 14.95 -3.41 -7.95
C GLY A 204 15.13 -2.74 -9.33
N LEU A 205 16.18 -1.94 -9.48
CA LEU A 205 16.51 -1.32 -10.76
C LEU A 205 17.17 -2.35 -11.68
N PRO A 206 16.86 -2.36 -12.99
CA PRO A 206 17.67 -3.12 -13.95
C PRO A 206 19.12 -2.60 -13.89
N GLY A 207 20.07 -3.52 -13.78
CA GLY A 207 21.51 -3.22 -13.75
C GLY A 207 22.08 -2.79 -15.09
#